data_AF-A0A1R0WH83-F1
#
_entry.id   AF-A0A1R0WH83-F1
#
_cell.length_a   1.000
_cell.length_b   1.000
_cell.length_c   1.000
_cell.angle_alpha   90.00
_cell.angle_beta   90.00
_cell.angle_gamma   90.00
#
_symmetry.space_group_name_H-M   'P 1'
#
loop_
_entity.id
_entity.type
_entity.pdbx_description
1 polymer ?
#
loop_
_entity_poly.entity_id
_entity_poly.type
_entity_poly.pdbx_seq_one_letter_code
_entity_poly.pdbx_strand_id
1 'polypeptide(L)'
;MALNMAKRPKKTLVTLSAFGDEFAPDMETQMDLLAAEEIYHIDLRTVRGINVLQLSDQEIEEIKKRVNARGFQIASIASPIGNTPITKDFTPHVKDFMRAIHLAHYFDTPYIRIFSFYVPRGSSGSIVDSV
;
A
#
# COMPACT_ATOMS: atom_id res chain seq x y z
N MET A 1 -28.74 18.79 -23.57
CA MET A 1 -27.27 18.67 -23.51
C MET A 1 -26.81 19.37 -22.24
N ALA A 2 -26.78 18.64 -21.11
CA ALA A 2 -26.40 19.21 -19.82
C ALA A 2 -24.87 19.25 -19.75
N LEU A 3 -24.32 20.46 -19.62
CA LEU A 3 -22.91 20.71 -19.41
C LEU A 3 -22.50 20.01 -18.12
N ASN A 4 -21.66 18.97 -18.24
CA ASN A 4 -21.13 18.24 -17.09
C ASN A 4 -20.23 19.23 -16.32
N MET A 5 -20.77 19.82 -15.26
CA MET A 5 -20.02 20.71 -14.38
C MET A 5 -19.01 19.82 -13.65
N ALA A 6 -17.76 19.81 -14.12
CA ALA A 6 -16.65 19.21 -13.39
C ALA A 6 -16.66 19.82 -11.98
N LYS A 7 -17.05 19.01 -10.98
CA LYS A 7 -17.05 19.41 -9.58
C LYS A 7 -15.65 19.94 -9.27
N ARG A 8 -15.55 21.21 -8.87
CA ARG A 8 -14.29 21.76 -8.37
C ARG A 8 -13.82 20.87 -7.21
N PRO A 9 -12.57 20.37 -7.22
CA PRO A 9 -12.08 19.57 -6.11
C PRO A 9 -12.19 20.41 -4.83
N LYS A 10 -12.90 19.88 -3.84
CA LYS A 10 -12.98 20.51 -2.52
C LYS A 10 -11.55 20.63 -1.99
N LYS A 11 -11.19 21.80 -1.47
CA LYS A 11 -9.92 21.99 -0.77
C LYS A 11 -9.97 21.17 0.51
N THR A 12 -9.40 19.98 0.49
CA THR A 12 -9.39 19.07 1.65
C THR A 12 -8.29 19.50 2.61
N LEU A 13 -8.63 19.64 3.90
CA LEU A 13 -7.67 19.97 4.98
C LEU A 13 -6.73 18.81 5.28
N VAL A 14 -7.09 17.60 4.85
CA VAL A 14 -6.37 16.34 5.06
C VAL A 14 -6.38 15.55 3.76
N THR A 15 -5.30 14.81 3.50
CA THR A 15 -5.24 13.87 2.38
C THR A 15 -5.76 12.51 2.86
N LEU A 16 -6.76 11.97 2.16
CA LEU A 16 -7.26 10.62 2.41
C LEU A 16 -6.53 9.63 1.49
N SER A 17 -6.09 8.51 2.06
CA SER A 17 -5.60 7.33 1.34
C SER A 17 -6.38 6.09 1.74
N ALA A 18 -6.31 5.05 0.92
CA ALA A 18 -6.98 3.78 1.21
C ALA A 18 -6.26 2.57 0.59
N PHE A 19 -6.56 1.40 1.15
CA PHE A 19 -6.19 0.09 0.60
C PHE A 19 -7.18 -0.30 -0.50
N GLY A 20 -6.80 -0.06 -1.76
CA GLY A 20 -7.63 -0.43 -2.91
C GLY A 20 -7.94 -1.94 -2.93
N ASP A 21 -6.98 -2.77 -2.51
CA ASP A 21 -7.08 -4.23 -2.58
C ASP A 21 -8.11 -4.85 -1.63
N GLU A 22 -8.67 -4.08 -0.70
CA GLU A 22 -9.81 -4.52 0.13
C GLU A 22 -11.12 -4.53 -0.67
N PHE A 23 -11.19 -3.78 -1.77
CA PHE A 23 -12.36 -3.69 -2.62
C PHE A 23 -12.26 -4.55 -3.87
N ALA A 24 -11.06 -4.64 -4.47
CA ALA A 24 -10.85 -5.39 -5.71
C ALA A 24 -9.40 -5.90 -5.87
N PRO A 25 -9.19 -7.05 -6.51
CA PRO A 25 -7.84 -7.59 -6.68
C PRO A 25 -7.01 -6.84 -7.73
N ASP A 26 -7.60 -6.37 -8.83
CA ASP A 26 -6.85 -5.74 -9.94
C ASP A 26 -6.75 -4.21 -9.83
N MET A 27 -5.65 -3.66 -10.31
CA MET A 27 -5.33 -2.24 -10.14
C MET A 27 -6.36 -1.29 -10.77
N GLU A 28 -6.96 -1.66 -11.91
CA GLU A 28 -7.92 -0.79 -12.58
C GLU A 28 -9.21 -0.65 -11.77
N THR A 29 -9.76 -1.78 -11.31
CA THR A 29 -10.96 -1.76 -10.48
C THR A 29 -10.71 -1.07 -9.13
N GLN A 30 -9.52 -1.26 -8.52
CA GLN A 30 -9.13 -0.53 -7.31
C GLN A 30 -9.21 0.99 -7.54
N MET A 31 -8.64 1.48 -8.65
CA MET A 31 -8.63 2.90 -8.98
C MET A 31 -10.01 3.45 -9.36
N ASP A 32 -10.84 2.65 -10.04
CA ASP A 32 -12.21 3.03 -10.39
C ASP A 32 -13.06 3.30 -9.14
N LEU A 33 -12.99 2.39 -8.16
CA LEU A 33 -13.73 2.50 -6.91
C LEU A 33 -13.22 3.66 -6.04
N LEU A 34 -11.90 3.83 -5.92
CA LEU A 34 -11.34 4.95 -5.16
C LEU A 34 -11.67 6.31 -5.79
N ALA A 35 -11.65 6.41 -7.13
CA ALA A 35 -12.06 7.63 -7.83
C ALA A 35 -13.55 7.96 -7.61
N ALA A 36 -14.42 6.94 -7.54
CA ALA A 36 -15.84 7.13 -7.24
C ALA A 36 -16.07 7.73 -5.85
N GLU A 37 -15.19 7.42 -4.89
CA GLU A 37 -15.19 7.96 -3.53
C GLU A 37 -14.34 9.24 -3.37
N GLU A 38 -13.86 9.83 -4.48
CA GLU A 38 -13.00 11.01 -4.50
C GLU A 38 -11.66 10.83 -3.72
N ILE A 39 -11.16 9.59 -3.62
CA ILE A 39 -9.87 9.23 -2.99
C ILE A 39 -8.83 8.99 -4.09
N TYR A 40 -7.75 9.77 -4.09
CA TYR A 40 -6.71 9.71 -5.13
C TYR A 40 -5.33 9.27 -4.61
N HIS A 41 -5.24 8.82 -3.37
CA HIS A 41 -4.01 8.29 -2.78
C HIS A 41 -4.18 6.82 -2.38
N ILE A 42 -3.24 5.97 -2.79
CA ILE A 42 -3.33 4.51 -2.61
C ILE A 42 -2.25 4.03 -1.66
N ASP A 43 -2.64 3.26 -0.64
CA ASP A 43 -1.71 2.47 0.18
C ASP A 43 -1.44 1.14 -0.54
N LEU A 44 -0.36 1.09 -1.32
CA LEU A 44 -0.09 0.00 -2.25
C LEU A 44 0.36 -1.27 -1.51
N ARG A 45 -0.56 -2.23 -1.36
CA ARG A 45 -0.34 -3.47 -0.60
C ARG A 45 -0.23 -4.69 -1.51
N THR A 46 -1.29 -4.96 -2.27
CA THR A 46 -1.33 -6.07 -3.23
C THR A 46 -1.99 -5.66 -4.54
N VAL A 47 -1.53 -6.28 -5.63
CA VAL A 47 -2.19 -6.22 -6.94
C VAL A 47 -2.28 -7.65 -7.47
N ARG A 48 -3.49 -8.08 -7.81
CA ARG A 48 -3.85 -9.46 -8.16
C ARG A 48 -3.44 -10.48 -7.09
N GLY A 49 -3.54 -10.08 -5.83
CA GLY A 49 -3.13 -10.88 -4.67
C GLY A 49 -1.62 -11.01 -4.48
N ILE A 50 -0.80 -10.42 -5.35
CA ILE A 50 0.67 -10.42 -5.23
C ILE A 50 1.09 -9.24 -4.36
N ASN A 51 1.94 -9.50 -3.37
CA ASN A 51 2.48 -8.45 -2.51
C ASN A 51 3.32 -7.46 -3.33
N VAL A 52 3.20 -6.17 -3.03
CA VAL A 52 3.96 -5.10 -3.71
C VAL A 52 5.47 -5.34 -3.76
N LEU A 53 6.05 -5.97 -2.73
CA LEU A 53 7.49 -6.28 -2.68
C LEU A 53 7.89 -7.41 -3.65
N GLN A 54 6.93 -8.24 -4.07
CA GLN A 54 7.13 -9.39 -4.95
C GLN A 54 6.81 -9.09 -6.41
N LEU A 55 6.20 -7.93 -6.70
CA LEU A 55 5.96 -7.50 -8.08
C LEU A 55 7.30 -7.24 -8.79
N SER A 56 7.35 -7.66 -10.05
CA SER A 56 8.49 -7.38 -10.94
C SER A 56 8.60 -5.88 -11.23
N ASP A 57 9.79 -5.42 -11.63
CA ASP A 57 10.00 -4.00 -11.97
C ASP A 57 9.12 -3.56 -13.14
N GLN A 58 8.83 -4.46 -14.09
CA GLN A 58 7.89 -4.19 -15.17
C GLN A 58 6.46 -3.95 -14.64
N GLU A 59 5.97 -4.81 -13.74
CA GLU A 59 4.64 -4.62 -13.13
C GLU A 59 4.56 -3.32 -12.33
N ILE A 60 5.63 -2.98 -11.59
CA ILE A 60 5.74 -1.73 -10.84
C ILE A 60 5.72 -0.51 -11.77
N GLU A 61 6.42 -0.57 -12.91
CA GLU A 61 6.40 0.49 -13.92
C GLU A 61 5.01 0.64 -14.54
N GLU A 62 4.34 -0.46 -14.87
CA GLU A 62 2.98 -0.45 -15.39
C GLU A 62 1.99 0.17 -14.40
N ILE A 63 2.10 -0.18 -13.10
CA ILE A 63 1.30 0.44 -12.04
C ILE A 63 1.57 1.94 -11.99
N LYS A 64 2.84 2.37 -11.97
CA LYS A 64 3.21 3.80 -11.93
C LYS A 64 2.64 4.58 -13.12
N LYS A 65 2.69 4.00 -14.32
CA LYS A 65 2.08 4.61 -15.53
C LYS A 65 0.59 4.80 -15.36
N ARG A 66 -0.13 3.78 -14.89
CA ARG A 66 -1.60 3.82 -14.69
C ARG A 66 -2.00 4.85 -13.64
N VAL A 67 -1.36 4.85 -12.46
CA VAL A 67 -1.68 5.81 -11.39
C VAL A 67 -1.45 7.24 -11.85
N ASN A 68 -0.30 7.53 -12.48
CA ASN A 68 0.02 8.86 -12.96
C ASN A 68 -0.95 9.32 -14.05
N ALA A 69 -1.29 8.45 -15.00
CA ALA A 69 -2.23 8.76 -16.08
C ALA A 69 -3.63 9.16 -15.58
N ARG A 70 -4.01 8.67 -14.40
CA ARG A 70 -5.32 8.91 -13.78
C ARG A 70 -5.28 9.92 -12.62
N GLY A 71 -4.14 10.57 -12.40
CA GLY A 71 -3.96 11.58 -11.34
C GLY A 71 -3.91 11.01 -9.92
N PHE A 72 -3.64 9.71 -9.78
CA PHE A 72 -3.43 9.07 -8.48
C PHE A 72 -1.97 9.20 -8.03
N GLN A 73 -1.77 9.09 -6.72
CA GLN A 73 -0.45 8.97 -6.10
C GLN A 73 -0.42 7.75 -5.18
N ILE A 74 0.76 7.15 -5.00
CA ILE A 74 0.95 6.13 -3.97
C ILE A 74 1.24 6.86 -2.66
N ALA A 75 0.37 6.69 -1.65
CA ALA A 75 0.55 7.29 -0.33
C ALA A 75 1.60 6.53 0.50
N SER A 76 1.62 5.20 0.42
CA SER A 76 2.60 4.38 1.14
C SER A 76 2.87 3.04 0.45
N ILE A 77 4.05 2.48 0.73
CA ILE A 77 4.34 1.08 0.46
C ILE A 77 3.84 0.25 1.64
N ALA A 78 2.72 -0.46 1.46
CA ALA A 78 2.07 -1.19 2.52
C ALA A 78 2.65 -2.59 2.75
N SER A 79 3.93 -2.63 3.11
CA SER A 79 4.70 -3.86 3.25
C SER A 79 4.16 -4.81 4.34
N PRO A 80 4.44 -6.12 4.25
CA PRO A 80 4.18 -7.10 5.30
C PRO A 80 5.36 -7.24 6.28
N ILE A 81 6.37 -6.35 6.19
CA ILE A 81 7.58 -6.41 7.00
C ILE A 81 7.21 -6.35 8.48
N GLY A 82 7.84 -7.21 9.29
CA GLY A 82 7.57 -7.32 10.71
C GLY A 82 6.37 -8.22 11.07
N ASN A 83 5.61 -8.72 10.09
CA ASN A 83 4.56 -9.73 10.33
C ASN A 83 5.17 -11.13 10.52
N THR A 84 6.07 -11.26 11.48
CA THR A 84 6.84 -12.46 11.76
C THR A 84 7.21 -12.49 13.24
N PRO A 85 7.44 -13.68 13.85
CA PRO A 85 7.84 -13.73 15.24
C PRO A 85 9.21 -13.08 15.46
N ILE A 86 9.38 -12.41 16.60
CA ILE A 86 10.66 -11.75 16.98
C ILE A 86 11.85 -12.72 17.09
N THR A 87 11.57 -14.01 17.26
CA THR A 87 12.59 -15.07 17.38
C THR A 87 13.08 -15.62 16.05
N LYS A 88 12.44 -15.26 14.92
CA LYS A 88 12.91 -15.70 13.59
C LYS A 88 14.13 -14.92 13.15
N ASP A 89 14.94 -15.55 12.30
CA ASP A 89 16.08 -14.89 11.66
C ASP A 89 15.60 -13.67 10.86
N PHE A 90 16.21 -12.53 11.14
CA PHE A 90 15.91 -11.26 10.50
C PHE A 90 16.58 -11.12 9.14
N THR A 91 17.64 -11.88 8.87
CA THR A 91 18.45 -11.78 7.65
C THR A 91 17.62 -11.83 6.36
N PRO A 92 16.66 -12.75 6.19
CA PRO A 92 15.80 -12.78 5.00
C PRO A 92 14.98 -11.49 4.79
N HIS A 93 14.62 -10.80 5.87
CA HIS A 93 13.81 -9.58 5.81
C HIS A 93 14.59 -8.37 5.31
N VAL A 94 15.92 -8.36 5.40
CA VAL A 94 16.76 -7.26 4.91
C VAL A 94 16.51 -6.99 3.42
N LYS A 95 16.33 -8.05 2.61
CA LYS A 95 16.01 -7.90 1.20
C LYS A 95 14.66 -7.20 0.98
N ASP A 96 13.66 -7.56 1.77
CA ASP A 96 12.33 -6.94 1.72
C ASP A 96 12.38 -5.46 2.13
N PHE A 97 13.17 -5.11 3.15
CA PHE A 97 13.42 -3.73 3.53
C PHE A 97 14.05 -2.93 2.39
N MET A 98 15.12 -3.45 1.77
CA MET A 98 15.79 -2.78 0.65
C MET A 98 14.84 -2.61 -0.54
N ARG A 99 14.01 -3.62 -0.82
CA ARG A 99 12.97 -3.53 -1.85
C ARG A 99 11.93 -2.46 -1.51
N ALA A 100 11.45 -2.40 -0.27
CA ALA A 100 10.47 -1.41 0.17
C ALA A 100 11.02 0.02 0.05
N ILE A 101 12.29 0.26 0.45
CA ILE A 101 12.97 1.55 0.33
C ILE A 101 13.09 1.95 -1.15
N HIS A 102 13.54 1.02 -2.00
CA HIS A 102 13.63 1.25 -3.43
C HIS A 102 12.27 1.65 -4.03
N LEU A 103 11.20 0.92 -3.69
CA LEU A 103 9.86 1.22 -4.17
C LEU A 103 9.32 2.55 -3.63
N ALA A 104 9.61 2.89 -2.38
CA ALA A 104 9.20 4.17 -1.80
C ALA A 104 9.82 5.34 -2.56
N HIS A 105 11.13 5.28 -2.84
CA HIS A 105 11.79 6.26 -3.71
C HIS A 105 11.24 6.25 -5.13
N TYR A 106 11.00 5.07 -5.70
CA TYR A 106 10.46 4.96 -7.06
C TYR A 106 9.09 5.61 -7.19
N PHE A 107 8.21 5.45 -6.20
CA PHE A 107 6.87 6.05 -6.20
C PHE A 107 6.81 7.46 -5.61
N ASP A 108 7.93 8.02 -5.16
CA ASP A 108 8.02 9.31 -4.48
C ASP A 108 7.09 9.39 -3.24
N THR A 109 7.04 8.30 -2.46
CA THR A 109 6.31 8.25 -1.19
C THR A 109 7.27 8.28 -0.01
N PRO A 110 6.98 9.07 1.04
CA PRO A 110 7.80 9.10 2.25
C PRO A 110 7.48 7.97 3.23
N TYR A 111 6.46 7.13 2.95
CA TYR A 111 5.93 6.19 3.94
C TYR A 111 6.08 4.72 3.51
N ILE A 112 6.61 3.92 4.43
CA ILE A 112 6.62 2.45 4.37
C ILE A 112 5.93 1.94 5.63
N ARG A 113 4.88 1.14 5.48
CA ARG A 113 4.20 0.50 6.60
C ARG A 113 5.02 -0.69 7.10
N ILE A 114 5.22 -0.77 8.41
CA ILE A 114 5.91 -1.88 9.08
C ILE A 114 5.04 -2.36 10.25
N PHE A 115 4.94 -3.67 10.43
CA PHE A 115 4.31 -4.29 11.60
C PHE A 115 5.32 -4.43 12.74
N SER A 116 4.82 -4.44 13.97
CA SER A 116 5.64 -4.87 15.11
C SER A 116 5.83 -6.39 15.05
N PHE A 117 7.07 -6.85 15.25
CA PHE A 117 7.35 -8.28 15.45
C PHE A 117 6.57 -8.80 16.64
N TYR A 118 5.95 -9.98 16.52
CA TYR A 118 5.15 -10.53 17.60
C TYR A 118 5.93 -11.55 18.43
N VAL A 119 5.62 -11.62 19.72
CA VAL A 119 6.15 -12.63 20.61
C VAL A 119 5.37 -13.94 20.38
N PRO A 120 6.01 -15.09 20.14
CA PRO A 120 5.31 -16.37 20.02
C PRO A 120 4.46 -16.66 21.26
N ARG A 121 3.23 -17.16 21.06
CA ARG A 121 2.35 -17.60 22.15
C ARG A 121 3.08 -18.62 23.02
N GLY A 122 3.01 -18.45 24.35
CA GLY A 122 3.67 -19.34 25.32
C GLY A 122 5.10 -18.93 25.72
N SER A 123 5.64 -17.84 25.19
CA SER A 123 6.89 -17.25 25.68
C SER A 123 6.63 -16.44 26.97
N SER A 124 7.60 -16.36 27.89
CA SER A 124 7.51 -15.73 29.22
C SER A 124 7.39 -14.18 29.20
N GLY A 125 6.52 -13.65 28.35
CA GLY A 125 6.24 -12.24 28.12
C GLY A 125 5.09 -11.99 27.14
N SER A 126 4.29 -13.01 26.79
CA SER A 126 3.12 -12.82 25.92
C SER A 126 2.04 -12.03 26.65
N ILE A 127 1.91 -10.74 26.36
CA ILE A 127 0.65 -10.03 26.57
C ILE A 127 -0.32 -10.66 25.57
N VAL A 128 -1.26 -11.44 26.09
CA VAL A 128 -2.35 -12.00 25.30
C VAL A 128 -3.37 -10.88 25.09
N ASP A 129 -3.22 -10.11 24.01
CA ASP A 129 -4.36 -9.34 23.52
C ASP A 129 -5.34 -10.34 22.89
N SER A 130 -6.27 -10.77 23.73
CA SER A 130 -7.46 -11.50 23.34
C SER A 130 -8.37 -10.57 22.55
N VAL A 131 -8.43 -10.77 21.23
CA VAL A 131 -9.53 -10.32 20.37
C VAL A 131 -9.94 -11.48 19.47
#